data_AF-D8JAW0-F1
#
_entry.id   AF-D8JAW0-F1
#
_cell.length_a   1.000
_cell.length_b   1.000
_cell.length_c   1.000
_cell.angle_alpha   90.00
_cell.angle_beta   90.00
_cell.angle_gamma   90.00
#
_symmetry.space_group_name_H-M   'P 1'
#
loop_
_entity.id
_entity.type
_entity.pdbx_description
1 polymer ?
#
loop_
_entity_poly.entity_id
_entity_poly.type
_entity_poly.pdbx_seq_one_letter_code
_entity_poly.pdbx_strand_id
1 'polypeptide(L)' 'MSQTKKDLTTVAVSKQTHRWINGLRRGGETFDRLIQKMAAQYDPEEAN' A
#
# COMPACT_ATOMS: atom_id res chain seq x y z
N MET A 1 -17.94 -7.02 21.13
CA MET A 1 -17.56 -6.41 19.84
C MET A 1 -16.19 -6.92 19.49
N SER A 2 -16.10 -7.86 18.54
CA SER A 2 -14.85 -8.54 18.18
C SER A 2 -13.88 -7.58 17.51
N GLN A 3 -12.71 -7.37 18.13
CA GLN A 3 -11.54 -6.82 17.45
C GLN A 3 -11.11 -7.84 16.39
N THR A 4 -11.44 -7.59 15.12
CA THR A 4 -10.76 -8.25 14.00
C THR A 4 -9.30 -7.81 14.02
N LYS A 5 -8.42 -8.67 14.55
CA LYS A 5 -6.98 -8.59 14.29
C LYS A 5 -6.84 -8.52 12.77
N LYS A 6 -6.44 -7.37 12.21
CA LYS A 6 -6.01 -7.34 10.82
C LYS A 6 -4.79 -8.25 10.73
N ASP A 7 -4.84 -9.29 9.89
CA ASP A 7 -3.68 -10.13 9.59
C ASP A 7 -2.66 -9.29 8.82
N LEU A 8 -1.82 -8.58 9.57
CA LEU A 8 -0.79 -7.70 9.01
C LEU A 8 0.34 -8.56 8.45
N THR A 9 0.84 -8.17 7.28
CA THR A 9 2.02 -8.77 6.64
C THR A 9 3.06 -7.69 6.35
N THR A 10 4.30 -8.09 6.06
CA THR A 10 5.41 -7.19 5.72
C THR A 10 5.89 -7.47 4.31
N VAL A 11 6.08 -6.42 3.51
CA VAL A 11 6.66 -6.50 2.16
C VAL A 11 7.99 -5.76 2.17
N ALA A 12 9.07 -6.47 1.85
CA ALA A 12 10.40 -5.87 1.74
C ALA A 12 10.48 -5.05 0.44
N VAL A 13 10.89 -3.79 0.55
CA VAL A 13 11.11 -2.88 -0.59
C VAL A 13 12.38 -2.08 -0.36
N SER A 14 12.92 -1.46 -1.40
CA SER A 14 14.04 -0.54 -1.23
C SER A 14 13.66 0.65 -0.33
N LYS A 15 14.63 1.20 0.40
CA LYS A 15 14.41 2.40 1.23
C LYS A 15 13.88 3.59 0.41
N GLN A 16 14.30 3.69 -0.86
CA GLN A 16 13.85 4.74 -1.78
C GLN A 16 12.38 4.55 -2.14
N THR A 17 11.99 3.34 -2.55
CA THR A 17 10.61 2.97 -2.87
C THR A 17 9.69 3.24 -1.67
N HIS A 18 10.11 2.84 -0.47
CA HIS A 18 9.35 3.10 0.75
C HIS A 18 9.11 4.61 0.99
N ARG A 19 10.14 5.45 0.80
CA ARG A 19 10.01 6.91 0.93
C ARG A 19 9.07 7.50 -0.12
N TRP A 20 9.17 7.05 -1.37
CA TRP A 20 8.30 7.52 -2.45
C TRP A 20 6.83 7.18 -2.19
N ILE A 21 6.51 5.91 -1.89
CA ILE A 21 5.13 5.50 -1.61
C ILE A 21 4.58 6.26 -0.40
N ASN A 22 5.36 6.43 0.66
CA ASN A 22 4.90 7.17 1.83
C ASN A 22 4.63 8.66 1.53
N GLY A 23 5.33 9.26 0.55
CA GLY A 23 5.08 10.61 0.07
C GLY A 23 3.82 10.77 -0.77
N LEU A 24 3.32 9.69 -1.40
CA LEU A 24 2.05 9.69 -2.15
C LEU A 24 0.81 9.71 -1.25
N ARG A 25 0.99 9.43 0.04
CA ARG A 25 -0.08 9.33 1.03
C ARG A 25 -0.72 10.70 1.30
N ARG A 26 -2.04 10.83 1.12
CA ARG A 26 -2.78 12.09 1.32
C ARG A 26 -3.74 12.02 2.52
N GLY A 27 -3.88 13.14 3.24
CA GLY A 27 -4.99 13.41 4.16
C GLY A 27 -5.40 12.25 5.10
N GLY A 28 -4.54 11.89 6.07
CA GLY A 28 -4.88 10.93 7.11
C GLY A 28 -5.15 9.49 6.65
N GLU A 29 -4.94 9.16 5.37
CA GLU A 29 -5.12 7.80 4.88
C GLU A 29 -4.05 6.85 5.43
N THR A 30 -4.40 5.57 5.57
CA THR A 30 -3.48 4.52 6.00
C THR A 30 -2.65 4.02 4.82
N PHE A 31 -1.47 3.48 5.11
CA PHE A 31 -0.60 2.86 4.10
C PHE A 31 -1.33 1.71 3.38
N ASP A 32 -2.05 0.87 4.13
CA ASP A 32 -2.90 -0.21 3.60
C ASP A 32 -3.91 0.29 2.55
N ARG A 33 -4.60 1.40 2.82
CA ARG A 33 -5.57 2.00 1.88
C ARG A 33 -4.89 2.54 0.62
N LEU A 34 -3.69 3.09 0.74
CA LEU A 34 -2.91 3.54 -0.42
C LEU A 34 -2.50 2.35 -1.30
N ILE A 35 -1.97 1.26 -0.70
CA ILE A 35 -1.61 0.05 -1.44
C ILE A 35 -2.83 -0.56 -2.14
N GLN A 36 -3.98 -0.63 -1.48
CA GLN A 36 -5.22 -1.13 -2.09
C GLN A 36 -5.65 -0.32 -3.32
N LYS A 37 -5.53 1.02 -3.27
CA LYS A 37 -5.83 1.87 -4.44
C LYS A 37 -4.86 1.64 -5.59
N MET A 38 -3.57 1.50 -5.30
CA MET A 38 -2.56 1.22 -6.32
C MET A 38 -2.79 -0.15 -6.95
N ALA A 39 -3.07 -1.17 -6.15
CA ALA A 39 -3.38 -2.52 -6.63
C ALA A 39 -4.64 -2.55 -7.50
N ALA A 40 -5.68 -1.78 -7.15
CA ALA A 40 -6.91 -1.70 -7.94
C ALA A 40 -6.74 -1.01 -9.30
N GLN A 41 -5.71 -0.19 -9.47
CA GLN A 41 -5.38 0.50 -10.73
C GLN A 41 -4.29 -0.23 -11.52
N TYR A 42 -3.60 -1.20 -10.90
CA TYR A 42 -2.52 -1.91 -11.53
C TYR A 42 -3.07 -2.91 -12.55
N ASP A 43 -2.82 -2.65 -13.83
CA ASP A 43 -3.00 -3.62 -14.90
C ASP A 43 -1.70 -4.41 -15.10
N PRO A 44 -1.67 -5.71 -14.76
CA PRO A 44 -0.47 -6.53 -14.92
C PRO A 44 -0.07 -6.73 -16.39
N GLU A 45 -0.98 -6.60 -17.34
CA GLU A 45 -0.71 -6.84 -18.77
C GLU A 45 -0.05 -5.62 -19.44
N GLU A 46 -0.24 -4.42 -18.89
CA GLU A 46 0.39 -3.18 -19.39
C GLU A 46 1.76 -2.88 -18.77
N ALA A 47 2.11 -3.51 -17.64
CA ALA A 47 3.29 -3.19 -16.85
C ALA A 47 4.61 -3.82 -17.34
N ASN A 48 4.82 -3.87 -18.66
CA ASN A 48 6.05 -4.37 -19.30
C ASN A 48 7.14 -3.29 -19.42
#